data_AF-A0A9E0HG05-F1
#
_entry.id   AF-A0A9E0HG05-F1
#
_cell.length_a   1.000
_cell.length_b   1.000
_cell.length_c   1.000
_cell.angle_alpha   90.00
_cell.angle_beta   90.00
_cell.angle_gamma   90.00
#
_symmetry.space_group_name_H-M   'P 1'
#
loop_
_entity.id
_entity.type
_entity.pdbx_description
1 polymer ?
#
loop_
_entity_poly.entity_id
_entity_poly.type
_entity_poly.pdbx_seq_one_letter_code
_entity_poly.pdbx_strand_id
1 'polypeptide(L)'
;MATSKKVEPGATVEQVLYRVVSRRPELEQLDNQIGVLIVRIEKALRDLKLGMRLSVSTGRGGDSHDEVLAFDKVNGSWRLILESGLSDDPETWSGRPLSDVDRRSRSDMLRYGHLEELLLGAERALNEELEDRRQALEAGTRFVDAVERLVGQEKTK
;
A
#
# COMPACT_ATOMS: atom_id res chain seq x y z
N MET A 1 -12.93 -10.14 17.85
CA MET A 1 -13.39 -11.29 18.64
C MET A 1 -13.18 -12.58 17.86
N ALA A 2 -12.13 -13.35 18.18
CA ALA A 2 -11.90 -14.66 17.58
C ALA A 2 -12.72 -15.70 18.36
N THR A 3 -13.57 -16.43 17.67
CA THR A 3 -14.28 -17.58 18.23
C THR A 3 -13.28 -18.70 18.47
N SER A 4 -12.73 -18.77 19.70
CA SER A 4 -12.06 -19.98 20.19
C SER A 4 -13.05 -21.13 20.13
N LYS A 5 -12.95 -21.95 19.08
CA LYS A 5 -13.62 -23.26 19.05
C LYS A 5 -13.10 -24.05 20.25
N LYS A 6 -13.98 -24.27 21.24
CA LYS A 6 -13.78 -25.22 22.35
C LYS A 6 -13.15 -26.48 21.78
N VAL A 7 -12.03 -26.90 22.34
CA VAL A 7 -11.52 -28.26 22.12
C VAL A 7 -12.64 -29.19 22.58
N GLU A 8 -13.16 -30.01 21.67
CA GLU A 8 -14.18 -30.99 22.02
C GLU A 8 -13.62 -31.88 23.14
N PRO A 9 -14.27 -31.93 24.31
CA PRO A 9 -13.80 -32.77 25.41
C PRO A 9 -13.76 -34.22 24.93
N GLY A 10 -12.58 -34.84 24.97
CA GLY A 10 -12.40 -36.26 24.65
C GLY A 10 -11.79 -36.59 23.28
N ALA A 11 -11.39 -35.60 22.47
CA ALA A 11 -10.65 -35.90 21.24
C ALA A 11 -9.25 -36.45 21.57
N THR A 12 -8.89 -37.60 20.99
CA THR A 12 -7.53 -38.15 21.16
C THR A 12 -6.51 -37.30 20.38
N VAL A 13 -5.23 -37.41 20.73
CA VAL A 13 -4.15 -36.73 20.03
C VAL A 13 -4.14 -37.09 18.53
N GLU A 14 -4.41 -38.36 18.20
CA GLU A 14 -4.50 -38.87 16.84
C GLU A 14 -5.63 -38.20 16.05
N GLN A 15 -6.80 -38.01 16.66
CA GLN A 15 -7.93 -37.33 16.02
C GLN A 15 -7.65 -35.84 15.77
N VAL A 16 -6.94 -35.19 16.69
CA VAL A 16 -6.47 -33.80 16.50
C VAL A 16 -5.48 -33.73 15.34
N LEU A 17 -4.47 -34.62 15.33
CA LEU A 17 -3.48 -34.67 14.26
C LEU A 17 -4.12 -34.93 12.89
N TYR A 18 -5.06 -35.87 12.80
CA TYR A 18 -5.79 -36.14 11.56
C TYR A 18 -6.52 -34.89 11.05
N ARG A 19 -7.21 -34.14 11.93
CA ARG A 19 -7.89 -32.89 11.55
C ARG A 19 -6.93 -31.79 11.11
N VAL A 20 -5.75 -31.70 11.71
CA VAL A 20 -4.73 -30.72 11.31
C VAL A 20 -4.20 -31.07 9.92
N VAL A 21 -3.82 -32.33 9.70
CA VAL A 21 -3.29 -32.81 8.42
C VAL A 21 -4.33 -32.66 7.31
N SER A 22 -5.61 -32.95 7.57
CA SER A 22 -6.66 -32.87 6.55
C SER A 22 -7.01 -31.43 6.13
N ARG A 23 -6.79 -30.43 7.00
CA ARG A 23 -7.05 -29.01 6.69
C ARG A 23 -5.89 -28.29 6.02
N ARG A 24 -4.68 -28.84 6.13
CA ARG A 24 -3.48 -28.22 5.55
C ARG A 24 -3.60 -27.96 4.03
N PRO A 25 -4.13 -28.89 3.20
CA PRO A 25 -4.30 -28.64 1.77
C PRO A 25 -5.26 -27.48 1.46
N GLU A 26 -6.35 -27.35 2.23
CA GLU A 26 -7.32 -26.25 2.09
C GLU A 26 -6.64 -24.90 2.38
N LEU A 27 -5.84 -24.83 3.46
CA LEU A 27 -5.09 -23.62 3.80
C LEU A 27 -4.08 -23.26 2.70
N GLU A 28 -3.34 -24.24 2.18
CA GLU A 28 -2.39 -24.03 1.08
C GLU A 28 -3.10 -23.56 -0.20
N GLN A 29 -4.28 -24.08 -0.50
CA GLN A 29 -5.10 -23.63 -1.63
C GLN A 29 -5.53 -22.17 -1.47
N LEU A 30 -6.01 -21.77 -0.28
CA LEU A 30 -6.40 -20.40 0.01
C LEU A 30 -5.20 -19.44 -0.10
N ASP A 31 -4.04 -19.82 0.42
CA ASP A 31 -2.81 -19.04 0.30
C ASP A 31 -2.40 -18.80 -1.16
N ASN A 32 -2.56 -19.82 -2.01
CA ASN A 32 -2.30 -19.71 -3.44
C ASN A 32 -3.29 -18.75 -4.12
N GLN A 33 -4.58 -18.81 -3.76
CA GLN A 33 -5.59 -17.89 -4.28
C GLN A 33 -5.31 -16.45 -3.87
N ILE A 34 -4.88 -16.21 -2.63
CA ILE A 34 -4.44 -14.90 -2.14
C ILE A 34 -3.26 -14.39 -2.98
N GLY A 35 -2.25 -15.23 -3.24
CA GLY A 35 -1.12 -14.86 -4.10
C GLY A 35 -1.55 -14.42 -5.50
N VAL A 36 -2.48 -15.14 -6.13
CA VAL A 36 -3.05 -14.78 -7.44
C VAL A 36 -3.83 -13.47 -7.38
N LEU A 37 -4.60 -13.25 -6.31
CA LEU A 37 -5.35 -12.01 -6.12
C LEU A 37 -4.43 -10.79 -6.01
N ILE A 38 -3.33 -10.88 -5.26
CA ILE A 38 -2.35 -9.78 -5.14
C ILE A 38 -1.85 -9.35 -6.51
N VAL A 39 -1.43 -10.30 -7.36
CA VAL A 39 -0.95 -9.99 -8.73
C VAL A 39 -2.03 -9.30 -9.57
N ARG A 40 -3.29 -9.74 -9.45
CA ARG A 40 -4.42 -9.12 -10.16
C ARG A 40 -4.71 -7.71 -9.68
N ILE A 41 -4.63 -7.48 -8.37
CA ILE A 41 -4.83 -6.15 -7.75
C ILE A 41 -3.73 -5.20 -8.20
N GLU A 42 -2.46 -5.61 -8.12
CA GLU A 42 -1.35 -4.79 -8.61
C GLU A 42 -1.50 -4.43 -10.09
N LYS A 43 -1.96 -5.38 -10.91
CA LYS A 43 -2.25 -5.10 -12.32
C LYS A 43 -3.35 -4.04 -12.45
N ALA A 44 -4.46 -4.19 -11.73
CA ALA A 44 -5.54 -3.21 -11.77
C ALA A 44 -5.06 -1.81 -11.34
N LEU A 45 -4.27 -1.71 -10.27
CA LEU A 45 -3.68 -0.45 -9.81
C LEU A 45 -2.71 0.16 -10.85
N ARG A 46 -1.90 -0.67 -11.53
CA ARG A 46 -1.05 -0.20 -12.65
C ARG A 46 -1.87 0.36 -13.80
N ASP A 47 -2.98 -0.29 -14.13
CA ASP A 47 -3.85 0.12 -15.23
C ASP A 47 -4.53 1.47 -14.97
N LEU A 48 -4.65 1.89 -13.71
CA LEU A 48 -5.09 3.25 -13.33
C LEU A 48 -4.07 4.34 -13.67
N LYS A 49 -2.80 3.99 -13.95
CA LYS A 49 -1.72 4.92 -14.36
C LYS A 49 -1.56 6.14 -13.44
N LEU A 50 -1.70 5.95 -12.13
CA LEU A 50 -1.65 7.03 -11.14
C LEU A 50 -0.32 7.79 -11.15
N GLY A 51 0.78 7.10 -11.50
CA GLY A 51 2.09 7.74 -11.66
C GLY A 51 2.72 8.26 -10.36
N MET A 52 2.09 8.00 -9.21
CA MET A 52 2.50 8.46 -7.89
C MET A 52 2.50 7.31 -6.90
N ARG A 53 3.34 7.45 -5.86
CA ARG A 53 3.38 6.53 -4.73
C ARG A 53 2.15 6.71 -3.87
N LEU A 54 1.52 5.60 -3.50
CA LEU A 54 0.42 5.56 -2.54
C LEU A 54 0.89 4.86 -1.28
N SER A 55 0.44 5.29 -0.11
CA SER A 55 0.73 4.61 1.15
C SER A 55 -0.37 4.80 2.16
N VAL A 56 -0.63 3.76 2.94
CA VAL A 56 -1.54 3.78 4.09
C VAL A 56 -0.90 3.06 5.27
N SER A 57 -0.98 3.66 6.46
CA SER A 57 -0.62 2.96 7.68
C SER A 57 -1.59 1.81 7.92
N THR A 58 -1.08 0.63 8.21
CA THR A 58 -1.94 -0.54 8.45
C THR A 58 -2.50 -0.55 9.87
N GLY A 59 -2.07 0.39 10.72
CA GLY A 59 -2.33 0.37 12.16
C GLY A 59 -1.75 -0.88 12.83
N ARG A 60 -0.85 -1.59 12.14
CA ARG A 60 -0.15 -2.75 12.66
C ARG A 60 1.28 -2.37 12.93
N GLY A 61 1.74 -2.83 14.07
CA GLY A 61 2.92 -2.30 14.69
C GLY A 61 2.93 -2.61 16.17
N GLY A 62 4.11 -2.81 16.74
CA GLY A 62 4.27 -2.73 18.18
C GLY A 62 4.32 -1.26 18.61
N ASP A 63 4.42 -1.00 19.92
CA ASP A 63 4.49 0.38 20.44
C ASP A 63 5.63 1.25 19.85
N SER A 64 6.61 0.64 19.17
CA SER A 64 7.76 1.31 18.55
C SER A 64 8.03 0.89 17.10
N HIS A 65 7.14 0.15 16.46
CA HIS A 65 7.34 -0.34 15.10
C HIS A 65 6.08 -0.12 14.30
N ASP A 66 6.17 0.46 13.10
CA ASP A 66 5.00 0.68 12.24
C ASP A 66 5.10 -0.15 10.97
N GLU A 67 3.94 -0.52 10.44
CA GLU A 67 3.77 -1.10 9.12
C GLU A 67 2.93 -0.19 8.21
N VAL A 68 3.37 -0.08 6.95
CA VAL A 68 2.69 0.69 5.91
C VAL A 68 2.51 -0.19 4.69
N LEU A 69 1.29 -0.22 4.16
CA LEU A 69 1.01 -0.76 2.85
C LEU A 69 1.18 0.35 1.82
N ALA A 70 2.09 0.17 0.88
CA ALA A 70 2.35 1.11 -0.19
C ALA A 70 2.12 0.48 -1.57
N PHE A 71 1.81 1.31 -2.55
CA PHE A 71 1.92 0.96 -3.96
C PHE A 71 3.02 1.82 -4.57
N ASP A 72 4.15 1.19 -4.88
CA ASP A 72 5.38 1.88 -5.31
C ASP A 72 6.21 1.05 -6.30
N LYS A 73 7.20 1.69 -6.92
CA LYS A 73 8.02 1.13 -7.99
C LYS A 73 9.18 0.30 -7.44
N VAL A 74 9.05 -1.02 -7.50
CA VAL A 74 10.12 -1.98 -7.18
C VAL A 74 10.72 -2.55 -8.47
N ASN A 75 12.04 -2.42 -8.64
CA ASN A 75 12.76 -2.95 -9.81
C ASN A 75 12.12 -2.56 -11.15
N GLY A 76 11.66 -1.32 -11.26
CA GLY A 76 11.05 -0.78 -12.47
C GLY A 76 9.54 -1.04 -12.63
N SER A 77 8.93 -1.85 -11.76
CA SER A 77 7.50 -2.18 -11.81
C SER A 77 6.78 -1.70 -10.56
N TRP A 78 5.61 -1.08 -10.73
CA TRP A 78 4.72 -0.76 -9.62
C TRP A 78 4.15 -2.03 -8.99
N ARG A 79 4.28 -2.15 -7.67
CA ARG A 79 3.88 -3.30 -6.85
C ARG A 79 3.32 -2.84 -5.52
N LEU A 80 2.51 -3.70 -4.90
CA LEU A 80 2.16 -3.52 -3.50
C LEU A 80 3.38 -3.90 -2.66
N ILE A 81 3.73 -3.07 -1.69
CA ILE A 81 4.87 -3.23 -0.81
C ILE A 81 4.36 -3.12 0.63
N LEU A 82 4.77 -4.05 1.48
CA LEU A 82 4.65 -3.86 2.92
C LEU A 82 5.99 -3.34 3.42
N GLU A 83 5.96 -2.13 3.94
CA GLU A 83 7.09 -1.51 4.60
C GLU A 83 6.93 -1.64 6.10
N SER A 84 8.04 -1.89 6.79
CA SER A 84 8.05 -1.92 8.24
C SER A 84 9.37 -1.38 8.79
N GLY A 85 9.31 -0.69 9.91
CA GLY A 85 10.47 -0.08 10.54
C GLY A 85 10.12 0.59 11.88
N LEU A 86 11.12 1.14 12.56
CA LEU A 86 10.88 1.84 13.82
C LEU A 86 10.09 3.13 13.56
N SER A 87 9.12 3.41 14.42
CA SER A 87 8.23 4.58 14.28
C SER A 87 8.98 5.91 14.35
N ASP A 88 10.06 5.96 15.14
CA ASP A 88 10.89 7.14 15.37
C ASP A 88 12.08 7.26 14.42
N ASP A 89 12.35 6.23 13.59
CA ASP A 89 13.44 6.22 12.63
C ASP A 89 12.99 5.67 11.25
N PRO A 90 12.36 6.53 10.41
CA PRO A 90 11.94 6.19 9.06
C PRO A 90 13.06 5.72 8.12
N GLU A 91 14.32 6.06 8.39
CA GLU A 91 15.45 5.68 7.52
C GLU A 91 15.76 4.17 7.61
N THR A 92 15.33 3.52 8.69
CA THR A 92 15.52 2.08 8.91
C THR A 92 14.43 1.22 8.24
N TRP A 93 13.45 1.85 7.60
CA TRP A 93 12.31 1.14 7.06
C TRP A 93 12.73 0.23 5.91
N SER A 94 12.21 -1.00 5.95
CA SER A 94 12.46 -2.00 4.93
C SER A 94 11.17 -2.35 4.21
N GLY A 95 11.19 -2.23 2.88
CA GLY A 95 10.05 -2.56 2.01
C GLY A 95 10.23 -3.91 1.34
N ARG A 96 9.18 -4.74 1.37
CA ARG A 96 9.13 -6.00 0.61
C ARG A 96 7.85 -6.05 -0.23
N PRO A 97 7.92 -6.54 -1.49
CA PRO A 97 6.73 -6.81 -2.26
C PRO A 97 5.74 -7.66 -1.45
N LEU A 98 4.46 -7.31 -1.48
CA LEU A 98 3.43 -8.02 -0.73
C LEU A 98 3.34 -9.49 -1.17
N SER A 99 3.77 -9.83 -2.38
CA SER A 99 3.89 -11.23 -2.82
C SER A 99 4.88 -12.06 -1.99
N ASP A 100 5.90 -11.39 -1.44
CA ASP A 100 7.09 -11.99 -0.84
C ASP A 100 7.05 -11.99 0.70
N VAL A 101 6.06 -11.31 1.29
CA VAL A 101 5.82 -11.35 2.74
C VAL A 101 5.09 -12.64 3.15
N ASP A 102 5.07 -12.91 4.45
CA ASP A 102 4.47 -14.13 4.97
C ASP A 102 2.96 -14.22 4.70
N ARG A 103 2.44 -15.44 4.70
CA ARG A 103 1.04 -15.77 4.37
C ARG A 103 0.04 -14.99 5.21
N ARG A 104 0.32 -14.80 6.50
CA ARG A 104 -0.60 -14.13 7.43
C ARG A 104 -0.66 -12.64 7.11
N SER A 105 0.47 -11.98 6.95
CA SER A 105 0.54 -10.56 6.58
C SER A 105 -0.20 -10.28 5.27
N ARG A 106 -0.04 -11.14 4.24
CA ARG A 106 -0.80 -11.04 2.98
C ARG A 106 -2.31 -11.11 3.21
N SER A 107 -2.78 -12.11 3.96
CA SER A 107 -4.19 -12.26 4.27
C SER A 107 -4.74 -11.06 5.03
N ASP A 108 -3.94 -10.50 5.94
CA ASP A 108 -4.36 -9.39 6.78
C ASP A 108 -4.48 -8.10 5.94
N MET A 109 -3.54 -7.84 5.03
CA MET A 109 -3.61 -6.69 4.11
C MET A 109 -4.87 -6.68 3.24
N LEU A 110 -5.34 -7.86 2.81
CA LEU A 110 -6.57 -7.98 2.03
C LEU A 110 -7.84 -7.94 2.88
N ARG A 111 -7.76 -8.27 4.18
CA ARG A 111 -8.93 -8.45 5.03
C ARG A 111 -9.39 -7.16 5.70
N TYR A 112 -8.46 -6.29 6.08
CA TYR A 112 -8.74 -5.16 6.97
C TYR A 112 -9.02 -3.85 6.23
N GLY A 113 -9.33 -3.89 4.94
CA GLY A 113 -9.75 -2.71 4.18
C GLY A 113 -8.60 -1.79 3.76
N HIS A 114 -7.35 -2.18 3.97
CA HIS A 114 -6.19 -1.32 3.67
C HIS A 114 -6.06 -1.01 2.17
N LEU A 115 -6.55 -1.87 1.27
CA LEU A 115 -6.54 -1.58 -0.16
C LEU A 115 -7.55 -0.49 -0.54
N GLU A 116 -8.72 -0.50 0.07
CA GLU A 116 -9.74 0.52 -0.08
C GLU A 116 -9.24 1.85 0.49
N GLU A 117 -8.63 1.82 1.67
CA GLU A 117 -8.01 3.01 2.27
C GLU A 117 -6.88 3.56 1.41
N LEU A 118 -6.06 2.69 0.79
CA LEU A 118 -5.01 3.10 -0.15
C LEU A 118 -5.59 3.85 -1.35
N LEU A 119 -6.71 3.39 -1.91
CA LEU A 119 -7.40 4.06 -3.03
C LEU A 119 -8.04 5.38 -2.62
N LEU A 120 -8.68 5.43 -1.45
CA LEU A 120 -9.24 6.67 -0.91
C LEU A 120 -8.14 7.69 -0.57
N GLY A 121 -6.97 7.22 -0.12
CA GLY A 121 -5.78 8.03 0.06
C GLY A 121 -5.24 8.57 -1.28
N ALA A 122 -5.28 7.76 -2.34
CA ALA A 122 -4.87 8.16 -3.68
C ALA A 122 -5.70 9.32 -4.23
N GLU A 123 -7.02 9.28 -4.05
CA GLU A 123 -7.90 10.37 -4.47
C GLU A 123 -7.54 11.68 -3.75
N ARG A 124 -7.29 11.63 -2.45
CA ARG A 124 -6.88 12.80 -1.67
C ARG A 124 -5.55 13.36 -2.15
N ALA A 125 -4.53 12.50 -2.27
CA ALA A 125 -3.21 12.90 -2.74
C ALA A 125 -3.28 13.51 -4.15
N LEU A 126 -4.06 12.93 -5.06
CA LEU A 126 -4.25 13.46 -6.40
C LEU A 126 -4.91 14.85 -6.38
N ASN A 127 -5.90 15.06 -5.52
CA ASN A 127 -6.57 16.35 -5.39
C ASN A 127 -5.63 17.45 -4.85
N GLU A 128 -4.82 17.11 -3.85
CA GLU A 128 -3.78 18.01 -3.32
C GLU A 128 -2.75 18.34 -4.41
N GLU A 129 -2.27 17.31 -5.12
CA GLU A 129 -1.26 17.46 -6.15
C GLU A 129 -1.74 18.29 -7.36
N LEU A 130 -3.03 18.17 -7.71
CA LEU A 130 -3.67 19.02 -8.73
C LEU A 130 -3.74 20.48 -8.28
N GLU A 131 -4.07 20.73 -7.02
CA GLU A 131 -4.17 22.09 -6.50
C GLU A 131 -2.80 22.77 -6.45
N ASP A 132 -1.77 22.08 -5.95
CA ASP A 132 -0.40 22.56 -5.96
C ASP A 132 0.07 22.94 -7.36
N ARG A 133 -0.23 22.11 -8.36
CA ARG A 133 0.14 22.37 -9.77
C ARG A 133 -0.59 23.57 -10.35
N ARG A 134 -1.86 23.79 -9.99
CA ARG A 134 -2.60 25.00 -10.41
C ARG A 134 -1.96 26.25 -9.83
N GLN A 135 -1.64 26.25 -8.55
CA GLN A 135 -1.01 27.39 -7.89
C GLN A 135 0.38 27.67 -8.45
N ALA A 136 1.18 26.63 -8.68
CA ALA A 136 2.49 26.75 -9.30
C ALA A 136 2.39 27.33 -10.71
N LEU A 137 1.41 26.90 -11.51
CA LEU A 137 1.18 27.42 -12.85
C LEU A 137 0.79 28.90 -12.82
N GLU A 138 -0.09 29.31 -11.91
CA GLU A 138 -0.48 30.70 -11.74
C GLU A 138 0.72 31.58 -11.33
N ALA A 139 1.51 31.12 -10.36
CA ALA A 139 2.72 31.82 -9.93
C ALA A 139 3.74 31.96 -11.07
N GLY A 140 3.99 30.88 -11.81
CA GLY A 140 4.91 30.88 -12.95
C GLY A 140 4.45 31.79 -14.07
N THR A 141 3.15 31.78 -14.41
CA THR A 141 2.58 32.67 -15.43
C THR A 141 2.74 34.13 -15.03
N ARG A 142 2.40 34.49 -13.79
CA ARG A 142 2.59 35.86 -13.28
C ARG A 142 4.05 36.32 -13.34
N PHE A 143 4.99 35.41 -13.05
CA PHE A 143 6.42 35.71 -13.14
C PHE A 143 6.85 35.99 -14.58
N VAL A 144 6.46 35.13 -15.53
CA VAL A 144 6.76 35.32 -16.95
C VAL A 144 6.18 36.64 -17.47
N ASP A 145 4.91 36.93 -17.18
CA ASP A 145 4.25 38.19 -17.59
C ASP A 145 4.94 39.43 -17.01
N ALA A 146 5.50 39.34 -15.79
CA ALA A 146 6.25 40.43 -15.19
C ALA A 146 7.59 40.66 -15.91
N VAL A 147 8.31 39.58 -16.21
CA VAL A 147 9.59 39.65 -16.96
C VAL A 147 9.38 40.20 -18.36
N GLU A 148 8.38 39.70 -19.09
CA GLU A 148 8.10 40.14 -20.46
C GLU A 148 7.70 41.62 -20.53
N ARG A 149 6.92 42.12 -19.54
CA ARG A 149 6.60 43.54 -19.45
C ARG A 149 7.84 44.41 -19.22
N LEU A 150 8.77 43.98 -18.37
CA LEU A 150 10.01 44.71 -18.11
C LEU A 150 10.89 44.76 -19.37
N VAL A 151 11.10 43.62 -20.03
CA VAL A 151 11.90 43.54 -21.27
C VAL A 151 11.24 44.30 -22.42
N GLY A 152 9.91 44.28 -22.52
CA GLY A 152 9.17 45.03 -23.53
C GLY A 152 9.26 46.55 -23.37
N GLN A 153 9.35 47.05 -22.14
CA GLN A 153 9.49 48.49 -21.85
C GLN A 153 10.87 49.04 -22.23
N GLU A 154 11.93 48.23 -22.17
CA GLU A 154 13.29 48.64 -22.56
C GLU A 154 13.45 48.83 -24.08
N LYS A 155 12.64 48.15 -24.91
CA LYS A 155 12.73 48.25 -26.38
C LYS A 155 12.06 49.50 -26.97
N THR A 156 11.31 50.25 -26.16
CA THR A 156 10.55 51.44 -26.60
C THR A 156 11.20 52.75 -26.15
N LYS A 157 12.34 52.68 -25.47
CA LYS A 157 13.21 53.82 -25.13
C LYS A 157 14.42 53.85 -26.05
#